data_AF-A0A7J5USC2-F1
#
_entry.id   AF-A0A7J5USC2-F1
#
_cell.length_a   1.000
_cell.length_b   1.000
_cell.length_c   1.000
_cell.angle_alpha   90.00
_cell.angle_beta   90.00
_cell.angle_gamma   90.00
#
_symmetry.space_group_name_H-M   'P 1'
#
loop_
_entity.id
_entity.type
_entity.pdbx_description
1 polymer ?
#
loop_
_entity_poly.entity_id
_entity_poly.type
_entity_poly.pdbx_seq_one_letter_code
_entity_poly.pdbx_strand_id
1 'polypeptide(L)'
;MIPNSVAAVVSFLLLLAPGIVWQVQRARYRPAVKETALVEVSRVILVSLFSTAGAAALLMAWVWLPLYRSAIEDGSGALNSPASAVPYIGAVVATSMLACALTYAVAAFKWTGKPPISEGRVWSQAFVDWRPPAAGPPYLTVELLDGTVWRGQLLGFDSDPEDDQRSLAVGRPLRRKRPGDEDFEEKDDEWRAVILPESQIKSIQVVYPRRA
;
A
#
# COMPACT_ATOMS: atom_id res chain seq x y z
N MET A 1 2.89 -8.58 30.03
CA MET A 1 2.47 -7.44 30.87
C MET A 1 1.40 -6.69 30.09
N ILE A 2 0.16 -6.70 30.57
CA ILE A 2 -0.90 -5.88 29.95
C ILE A 2 -0.56 -4.42 30.30
N PRO A 3 -0.42 -3.51 29.32
CA PRO A 3 -0.17 -2.11 29.60
C PRO A 3 -1.31 -1.57 30.46
N ASN A 4 -1.03 -1.23 31.72
CA ASN A 4 -2.01 -0.65 32.64
C ASN A 4 -2.04 0.88 32.55
N SER A 5 -1.28 1.47 31.62
CA SER A 5 -1.21 2.92 31.41
C SER A 5 -1.14 3.28 29.93
N VAL A 6 -1.71 4.44 29.58
CA VAL A 6 -1.62 5.03 28.23
C VAL A 6 -0.14 5.24 27.83
N ALA A 7 0.71 5.62 28.78
CA ALA A 7 2.14 5.80 28.54
C ALA A 7 2.81 4.52 28.05
N ALA A 8 2.53 3.36 28.68
CA ALA A 8 3.09 2.08 28.26
C ALA A 8 2.63 1.69 26.85
N VAL A 9 1.36 1.96 26.49
CA VAL A 9 0.86 1.73 25.12
C VAL A 9 1.58 2.62 24.11
N VAL A 10 1.71 3.91 24.41
CA VAL A 10 2.39 4.86 23.53
C VAL A 10 3.87 4.50 23.35
N SER A 11 4.58 4.17 24.43
CA SER A 11 5.98 3.72 24.36
C SER A 11 6.12 2.44 23.53
N PHE A 12 5.21 1.49 23.68
CA PHE A 12 5.19 0.27 22.87
C PHE A 12 5.00 0.57 21.38
N LEU A 13 4.05 1.45 21.03
CA LEU A 13 3.83 1.88 19.65
C LEU A 13 5.05 2.60 19.06
N LEU A 14 5.68 3.50 19.82
CA LEU A 14 6.90 4.20 19.40
C LEU A 14 8.07 3.24 19.17
N LEU A 15 8.18 2.18 19.98
CA LEU A 15 9.20 1.15 19.80
C LEU A 15 8.94 0.30 18.55
N LEU A 16 7.67 -0.02 18.22
CA LEU A 16 7.33 -0.79 17.02
C LEU A 16 7.33 0.02 15.71
N ALA A 17 7.17 1.34 15.80
CA ALA A 17 7.01 2.22 14.65
C ALA A 17 8.07 2.02 13.54
N PRO A 18 9.39 1.89 13.82
CA PRO A 18 10.38 1.71 12.76
C PRO A 18 10.19 0.40 11.98
N GLY A 19 9.88 -0.70 12.67
CA GLY A 19 9.56 -1.97 12.03
C GLY A 19 8.30 -1.93 11.18
N ILE A 20 7.29 -1.15 11.58
CA ILE A 20 6.09 -0.91 10.78
C ILE A 20 6.45 -0.10 9.53
N VAL A 21 7.21 0.98 9.66
CA VAL A 21 7.71 1.78 8.52
C VAL A 21 8.42 0.89 7.50
N TRP A 22 9.27 -0.03 7.97
CA TRP A 22 9.93 -1.02 7.10
C TRP A 22 8.94 -1.93 6.38
N GLN A 23 7.94 -2.47 7.07
CA GLN A 23 6.95 -3.35 6.44
C GLN A 23 6.11 -2.62 5.40
N VAL A 24 5.66 -1.39 5.70
CA VAL A 24 4.92 -0.55 4.75
C VAL A 24 5.76 -0.31 3.49
N GLN A 25 7.05 -0.02 3.64
CA GLN A 25 7.93 0.13 2.47
C GLN A 25 8.11 -1.20 1.73
N ARG A 26 8.37 -2.29 2.45
CA ARG A 26 8.55 -3.62 1.85
C ARG A 26 7.33 -4.04 1.03
N ALA A 27 6.13 -3.80 1.54
CA ALA A 27 4.86 -4.19 0.90
C ALA A 27 4.68 -3.54 -0.48
N ARG A 28 5.22 -2.34 -0.68
CA ARG A 28 5.20 -1.64 -1.97
C ARG A 28 6.10 -2.30 -3.04
N TYR A 29 7.12 -3.05 -2.61
CA TYR A 29 8.13 -3.61 -3.52
C TYR A 29 8.13 -5.13 -3.61
N ARG A 30 7.51 -5.84 -2.67
CA ARG A 30 7.42 -7.30 -2.67
C ARG A 30 5.98 -7.78 -2.52
N PRO A 31 5.52 -8.73 -3.35
CA PRO A 31 4.17 -9.26 -3.21
C PRO A 31 4.00 -9.86 -1.82
N ALA A 32 2.82 -9.67 -1.24
CA ALA A 32 2.43 -10.32 0.00
C ALA A 32 2.33 -11.83 -0.25
N VAL A 33 3.45 -12.53 -0.13
CA VAL A 33 3.46 -13.98 0.03
C VAL A 33 2.90 -14.26 1.42
N LYS A 34 2.00 -15.24 1.55
CA LYS A 34 1.48 -15.69 2.86
C LYS A 34 2.65 -16.18 3.72
N GLU A 35 3.22 -15.28 4.50
CA GLU A 35 4.16 -15.59 5.57
C GLU A 35 3.34 -15.95 6.83
N THR A 36 3.89 -16.77 7.71
CA THR A 36 3.25 -17.01 9.00
C THR A 36 3.29 -15.73 9.84
N ALA A 37 2.24 -15.48 10.63
CA ALA A 37 2.17 -14.29 11.49
C ALA A 37 3.41 -14.13 12.39
N LEU A 38 4.01 -15.25 12.83
CA LEU A 38 5.23 -15.25 13.62
C LEU A 38 6.43 -14.64 12.86
N VAL A 39 6.59 -14.96 11.57
CA VAL A 39 7.69 -14.44 10.74
C VAL A 39 7.49 -12.95 10.46
N GLU A 40 6.25 -12.52 10.27
CA GLU A 40 5.93 -11.11 10.07
C GLU A 40 6.23 -10.27 11.32
N VAL A 41 5.73 -10.72 12.47
CA VAL A 41 5.94 -10.03 13.75
C VAL A 41 7.40 -10.03 14.18
N SER A 42 8.11 -11.15 14.06
CA SER A 42 9.54 -11.22 14.41
C SER A 42 10.37 -10.25 13.58
N ARG A 43 10.05 -10.06 12.29
CA ARG A 43 10.72 -9.08 11.44
C ARG A 43 10.47 -7.65 11.89
N VAL A 44 9.22 -7.31 12.24
CA VAL A 44 8.88 -5.98 12.78
C VAL A 44 9.68 -5.72 14.05
N ILE A 45 9.73 -6.69 14.97
CA ILE A 45 10.47 -6.56 16.23
C ILE A 45 11.97 -6.39 15.97
N LEU A 46 12.57 -7.22 15.12
CA LEU A 46 14.01 -7.14 14.84
C LEU A 46 14.40 -5.82 14.19
N VAL A 47 13.66 -5.37 13.17
CA VAL A 47 13.96 -4.09 12.51
C VAL A 47 13.79 -2.91 13.47
N SER A 48 12.74 -2.95 14.30
CA SER A 48 12.51 -1.97 15.36
C SER A 48 13.65 -1.92 16.36
N LEU A 49 14.09 -3.07 16.84
CA LEU A 49 15.18 -3.21 17.80
C LEU A 49 16.48 -2.62 17.25
N PHE A 50 16.91 -3.05 16.06
CA PHE A 50 18.16 -2.57 15.47
C PHE A 50 18.12 -1.07 15.12
N SER A 51 16.99 -0.60 14.58
CA SER A 51 16.86 0.82 14.21
C SER A 51 16.82 1.72 15.44
N THR A 52 16.11 1.30 16.50
CA THR A 52 16.05 2.03 17.77
C THR A 52 17.39 2.01 18.49
N ALA A 53 18.08 0.86 18.53
CA ALA A 53 19.42 0.77 19.11
C ALA A 53 20.42 1.67 18.34
N GLY A 54 20.37 1.67 17.01
CA GLY A 54 21.18 2.55 16.18
C GLY A 54 20.89 4.03 16.45
N ALA A 55 19.61 4.42 16.50
CA ALA A 55 19.22 5.79 16.80
C ALA A 55 19.64 6.22 18.23
N ALA A 56 19.44 5.37 19.22
CA ALA A 56 19.86 5.62 20.59
C ALA A 56 21.39 5.77 20.70
N ALA A 57 22.16 4.95 19.98
CA ALA A 57 23.62 5.06 19.92
C ALA A 57 24.08 6.40 19.33
N LEU A 58 23.43 6.87 18.25
CA LEU A 58 23.74 8.17 17.64
C LEU A 58 23.41 9.35 18.58
N LEU A 59 22.30 9.24 19.31
CA LEU A 59 21.86 10.26 20.28
C LEU A 59 22.55 10.12 21.64
N MET A 60 23.37 9.10 21.84
CA MET A 60 23.90 8.74 23.16
C MET A 60 24.69 9.89 23.78
N ALA A 61 25.66 10.46 23.05
CA ALA A 61 26.53 11.50 23.57
C ALA A 61 25.82 12.85 23.77
N TRP A 62 24.83 13.15 22.93
CA TRP A 62 24.22 14.48 22.83
C TRP A 62 22.92 14.63 23.62
N VAL A 63 22.18 13.53 23.82
CA VAL A 63 20.86 13.55 24.44
C VAL A 63 20.85 12.67 25.67
N TRP A 64 21.14 11.38 25.51
CA TRP A 64 20.95 10.41 26.59
C TRP A 64 21.95 10.58 27.73
N LEU A 65 23.23 10.84 27.43
CA LEU A 65 24.27 11.00 28.46
C LEU A 65 24.07 12.28 29.29
N PRO A 66 23.76 13.47 28.71
CA PRO A 66 23.39 14.64 29.50
C PRO A 66 22.14 14.42 30.36
N LEU A 67 21.08 13.81 29.81
CA LEU A 67 19.86 13.53 30.57
C LEU A 67 20.09 12.54 31.72
N TYR A 68 20.95 11.54 31.49
CA TYR A 68 21.35 10.60 32.53
C TYR A 68 22.13 11.29 33.66
N ARG A 69 23.03 12.22 33.32
CA ARG A 69 23.76 13.01 34.32
C ARG A 69 22.83 13.91 35.13
N SER A 70 21.91 14.64 34.47
CA SER A 70 20.92 15.45 35.18
C SER A 70 20.01 14.60 36.08
N ALA A 71 19.64 13.39 35.65
CA ALA A 71 18.84 12.48 36.47
C ALA A 71 19.55 12.08 37.77
N ILE A 72 20.88 11.87 37.72
CA ILE A 72 21.68 11.54 38.90
C ILE A 72 21.78 12.74 39.83
N GLU A 73 21.99 13.94 39.28
CA GLU A 73 22.12 15.18 40.06
C GLU A 73 20.82 15.58 40.77
N ASP A 74 19.67 15.44 40.08
CA ASP A 74 18.33 15.74 40.64
C ASP A 74 17.78 14.62 41.54
N GLY A 75 18.40 13.43 41.51
CA GLY A 75 17.98 12.27 42.29
C GLY A 75 16.53 11.84 42.00
N SER A 76 15.75 11.58 43.04
CA SER A 76 14.35 11.12 42.89
C SER A 76 13.41 12.16 42.26
N GLY A 77 13.79 13.44 42.23
CA GLY A 77 12.94 14.53 41.72
C GLY A 77 12.73 14.52 40.20
N ALA A 78 13.66 13.92 39.45
CA ALA A 78 13.70 14.00 37.99
C ALA A 78 12.44 13.49 37.29
N LEU A 79 11.74 12.51 37.86
CA LEU A 79 10.53 11.90 37.27
C LEU A 79 9.24 12.16 38.06
N ASN A 80 9.35 12.87 39.19
CA ASN A 80 8.20 13.08 40.09
C ASN A 80 7.36 14.31 39.70
N SER A 81 7.86 15.18 38.81
CA SER A 81 7.11 16.32 38.28
C SER A 81 6.84 16.16 36.78
N PRO A 82 5.64 16.47 36.29
CA PRO A 82 5.36 16.49 34.85
C PRO A 82 6.34 17.37 34.05
N ALA A 83 6.78 18.49 34.64
CA ALA A 83 7.70 19.41 33.99
C ALA A 83 9.12 18.83 33.82
N SER A 84 9.61 18.07 34.80
CA SER A 84 10.93 17.44 34.75
C SER A 84 10.95 16.19 33.85
N ALA A 85 9.79 15.58 33.60
CA ALA A 85 9.66 14.43 32.68
C ALA A 85 9.69 14.81 31.19
N VAL A 86 9.35 16.06 30.84
CA VAL A 86 9.31 16.57 29.45
C VAL A 86 10.57 16.24 28.63
N PRO A 87 11.81 16.51 29.11
CA PRO A 87 13.01 16.22 28.32
C PRO A 87 13.21 14.72 28.03
N TYR A 88 12.83 13.83 28.96
CA TYR A 88 12.91 12.38 28.75
C TYR A 88 11.89 11.91 27.71
N ILE A 89 10.65 12.41 27.78
CA ILE A 89 9.63 12.13 26.78
C ILE A 89 10.10 12.62 25.41
N GLY A 90 10.65 13.84 25.35
CA GLY A 90 11.25 14.40 24.13
C GLY A 90 12.36 13.51 23.57
N ALA A 91 13.26 13.00 24.41
CA ALA A 91 14.33 12.10 24.00
C ALA A 91 13.83 10.76 23.44
N VAL A 92 12.81 10.17 24.07
CA VAL A 92 12.17 8.94 23.57
C VAL A 92 11.53 9.18 22.19
N VAL A 93 10.76 10.26 22.04
CA VAL A 93 10.11 10.61 20.77
C VAL A 93 11.16 10.90 19.69
N ALA A 94 12.20 11.69 20.00
CA ALA A 94 13.28 11.99 19.08
C ALA A 94 14.03 10.72 18.64
N THR A 95 14.28 9.79 19.56
CA THR A 95 14.91 8.50 19.25
C THR A 95 14.04 7.66 18.32
N SER A 96 12.73 7.58 18.58
CA SER A 96 11.78 6.86 17.72
C SER A 96 11.68 7.50 16.32
N MET A 97 11.59 8.83 16.24
CA MET A 97 11.59 9.57 14.97
C MET A 97 12.87 9.31 14.16
N LEU A 98 14.04 9.39 14.80
CA LEU A 98 15.32 9.11 14.15
C LEU A 98 15.40 7.65 13.70
N ALA A 99 14.93 6.70 14.51
CA ALA A 99 14.87 5.29 14.14
C ALA A 99 14.00 5.08 12.89
N CYS A 100 12.80 5.65 12.84
CA CYS A 100 11.93 5.62 11.67
C CYS A 100 12.61 6.24 10.43
N ALA A 101 13.32 7.37 10.59
CA ALA A 101 14.03 8.02 9.50
C ALA A 101 15.19 7.17 8.96
N LEU A 102 15.97 6.54 9.85
CA LEU A 102 17.03 5.60 9.46
C LEU A 102 16.45 4.40 8.73
N THR A 103 15.38 3.81 9.25
CA THR A 103 14.70 2.68 8.59
C THR A 103 14.18 3.07 7.21
N TYR A 104 13.57 4.25 7.08
CA TYR A 104 13.11 4.78 5.80
C TYR A 104 14.27 4.98 4.82
N ALA A 105 15.39 5.56 5.28
CA ALA A 105 16.56 5.77 4.45
C ALA A 105 17.14 4.43 3.94
N VAL A 106 17.32 3.45 4.83
CA VAL A 106 17.79 2.10 4.45
C VAL A 106 16.83 1.44 3.47
N ALA A 107 15.52 1.56 3.69
CA ALA A 107 14.50 1.06 2.78
C ALA A 107 14.60 1.72 1.38
N ALA A 108 14.76 3.05 1.34
CA ALA A 108 14.88 3.81 0.10
C ALA A 108 16.15 3.46 -0.70
N PHE A 109 17.28 3.20 -0.01
CA PHE A 109 18.51 2.73 -0.65
C PHE A 109 18.41 1.28 -1.14
N LYS A 110 17.69 0.42 -0.41
CA LYS A 110 17.54 -1.00 -0.76
C LYS A 110 16.56 -1.21 -1.92
N TRP A 111 15.49 -0.42 -1.98
CA TRP A 111 14.43 -0.52 -2.96
C TRP A 111 14.38 0.74 -3.81
N THR A 112 15.30 0.82 -4.77
CA THR A 112 15.34 1.92 -5.73
C THR A 112 14.32 1.71 -6.85
N GLY A 113 13.75 2.81 -7.35
CA GLY A 113 12.79 2.79 -8.46
C GLY A 113 11.32 2.87 -8.02
N LYS A 114 10.43 2.81 -9.02
CA LYS A 114 8.98 2.86 -8.81
C LYS A 114 8.51 1.52 -8.22
N PRO A 115 7.71 1.52 -7.14
CA PRO A 115 7.17 0.28 -6.58
C PRO A 115 6.36 -0.45 -7.66
N PRO A 116 6.74 -1.69 -8.03
CA PRO A 116 6.03 -2.45 -9.06
C PRO A 116 4.65 -2.92 -8.59
N ILE A 117 4.37 -2.83 -7.29
CA ILE A 117 3.14 -3.27 -6.67
C ILE A 117 2.41 -2.03 -6.20
N SER A 118 1.40 -1.67 -6.98
CA SER A 118 0.36 -0.77 -6.55
C SER A 118 -0.57 -1.53 -5.62
N GLU A 119 -0.87 -0.97 -4.45
CA GLU A 119 -2.02 -1.39 -3.63
C GLU A 119 -3.36 -1.13 -4.36
N GLY A 120 -3.33 -0.38 -5.48
CA GLY A 120 -4.46 -0.18 -6.36
C GLY A 120 -4.97 -1.47 -6.99
N ARG A 121 -6.25 -1.53 -7.30
CA ARG A 121 -6.89 -2.70 -7.94
C ARG A 121 -6.39 -2.86 -9.36
N VAL A 122 -6.22 -4.10 -9.82
CA VAL A 122 -5.73 -4.41 -11.17
C VAL A 122 -6.58 -3.74 -12.25
N TRP A 123 -7.90 -3.69 -12.12
CA TRP A 123 -8.78 -2.99 -13.08
C TRP A 123 -8.53 -1.48 -13.08
N SER A 124 -8.43 -0.84 -11.91
CA SER A 124 -8.09 0.59 -11.82
C SER A 124 -6.73 0.89 -12.46
N GLN A 125 -5.74 0.04 -12.18
CA GLN A 125 -4.42 0.18 -12.78
C GLN A 125 -4.48 0.03 -14.30
N ALA A 126 -5.10 -1.03 -14.80
CA ALA A 126 -5.18 -1.32 -16.22
C ALA A 126 -6.03 -0.29 -16.99
N PHE A 127 -7.07 0.26 -16.37
CA PHE A 127 -8.00 1.15 -17.07
C PHE A 127 -7.66 2.63 -16.92
N VAL A 128 -7.01 3.02 -15.82
CA VAL A 128 -6.74 4.42 -15.46
C VAL A 128 -5.23 4.68 -15.40
N ASP A 129 -4.50 3.98 -14.55
CA ASP A 129 -3.12 4.34 -14.21
C ASP A 129 -2.11 4.02 -15.32
N TRP A 130 -2.32 2.90 -16.04
CA TRP A 130 -1.46 2.45 -17.13
C TRP A 130 -1.78 3.13 -18.46
N ARG A 131 -2.86 3.94 -18.52
CA ARG A 131 -3.24 4.66 -19.73
C ARG A 131 -2.20 5.74 -20.06
N PRO A 132 -1.57 5.71 -21.25
CA PRO A 132 -0.66 6.77 -21.66
C PRO A 132 -1.37 8.13 -21.74
N PRO A 133 -0.73 9.26 -21.35
CA PRO A 133 -1.38 10.58 -21.38
C PRO A 133 -1.93 11.02 -22.74
N ALA A 134 -1.31 10.54 -23.83
CA ALA A 134 -1.71 10.84 -25.21
C ALA A 134 -2.71 9.84 -25.81
N ALA A 135 -3.10 8.78 -25.08
CA ALA A 135 -4.02 7.77 -25.58
C ALA A 135 -5.49 8.19 -25.43
N GLY A 136 -6.36 7.63 -26.29
CA GLY A 136 -7.80 7.73 -26.14
C GLY A 136 -8.35 6.86 -24.99
N PRO A 137 -9.68 6.77 -24.85
CA PRO A 137 -10.32 5.82 -23.93
C PRO A 137 -9.83 4.38 -24.19
N PRO A 138 -9.60 3.55 -23.15
CA PRO A 138 -9.20 2.16 -23.33
C PRO A 138 -10.21 1.38 -24.19
N TYR A 139 -9.71 0.60 -25.13
CA TYR A 139 -10.50 -0.34 -25.92
C TYR A 139 -10.32 -1.75 -25.35
N LEU A 140 -11.42 -2.41 -25.03
CA LEU A 140 -11.44 -3.68 -24.33
C LEU A 140 -11.82 -4.81 -25.28
N THR A 141 -11.19 -5.96 -25.12
CA THR A 141 -11.69 -7.26 -25.60
C THR A 141 -11.96 -8.12 -24.38
N VAL A 142 -13.23 -8.46 -24.15
CA VAL A 142 -13.69 -9.20 -22.97
C VAL A 142 -14.20 -10.56 -23.44
N GLU A 143 -13.58 -11.64 -22.97
CA GLU A 143 -14.04 -13.01 -23.21
C GLU A 143 -14.84 -13.47 -21.98
N LEU A 144 -16.04 -13.99 -22.22
CA LEU A 144 -16.91 -14.55 -21.20
C LEU A 144 -16.68 -16.06 -21.02
N LEU A 145 -17.16 -16.62 -19.91
CA LEU A 145 -17.04 -18.04 -19.60
C LEU A 145 -17.73 -18.96 -20.62
N ASP A 146 -18.79 -18.48 -21.25
CA ASP A 146 -19.49 -19.20 -22.32
C ASP A 146 -18.72 -19.20 -23.66
N GLY A 147 -17.63 -18.43 -23.75
CA GLY A 147 -16.82 -18.23 -24.96
C GLY A 147 -17.26 -17.05 -25.82
N THR A 148 -18.31 -16.31 -25.44
CA THR A 148 -18.71 -15.08 -26.11
C THR A 148 -17.64 -14.00 -25.90
N VAL A 149 -17.27 -13.29 -26.97
CA VAL A 149 -16.29 -12.20 -26.92
C VAL A 149 -16.96 -10.87 -27.26
N TRP A 150 -16.77 -9.88 -26.39
CA TRP A 150 -17.20 -8.49 -26.59
C TRP A 150 -16.00 -7.59 -26.84
N ARG A 151 -16.16 -6.63 -27.77
CA ARG A 151 -15.18 -5.58 -28.02
C ARG A 151 -15.83 -4.21 -28.00
N GLY A 152 -15.17 -3.23 -27.39
CA GLY A 152 -15.67 -1.86 -27.32
C GLY A 152 -14.84 -0.96 -26.40
N GLN A 153 -15.23 0.31 -26.30
CA GLN A 153 -14.57 1.26 -25.39
C GLN A 153 -14.98 1.02 -23.94
N LEU A 154 -14.07 1.21 -22.99
CA LEU A 154 -14.43 1.24 -21.59
C LEU A 154 -15.29 2.47 -21.30
N LEU A 155 -16.51 2.24 -20.77
CA LEU A 155 -17.37 3.32 -20.27
C LEU A 155 -17.26 3.50 -18.76
N GLY A 156 -17.10 2.39 -18.03
CA GLY A 156 -17.03 2.40 -16.58
C GLY A 156 -16.90 0.99 -16.01
N PHE A 157 -16.57 0.91 -14.73
CA PHE A 157 -16.48 -0.33 -13.97
C PHE A 157 -16.76 -0.01 -12.50
N ASP A 158 -17.30 -0.99 -11.77
CA ASP A 158 -17.52 -0.82 -10.34
C ASP A 158 -16.19 -0.88 -9.58
N SER A 159 -15.98 0.07 -8.68
CA SER A 159 -14.73 0.22 -7.92
C SER A 159 -14.72 -0.55 -6.60
N ASP A 160 -15.88 -1.01 -6.11
CA ASP A 160 -16.05 -1.64 -4.79
C ASP A 160 -15.73 -3.16 -4.84
N PRO A 161 -14.92 -3.72 -3.90
CA PRO A 161 -14.61 -5.15 -3.92
C PRO A 161 -15.54 -6.00 -3.08
N GLU A 162 -16.30 -5.39 -2.18
CA GLU A 162 -17.05 -6.12 -1.16
C GLU A 162 -18.40 -6.57 -1.70
N ASP A 163 -18.84 -5.99 -2.82
CA ASP A 163 -19.91 -6.53 -3.62
C ASP A 163 -19.37 -7.63 -4.56
N ASP A 164 -19.91 -8.84 -4.41
CA ASP A 164 -19.76 -9.97 -5.35
C ASP A 164 -20.30 -9.66 -6.77
N GLN A 165 -20.69 -8.40 -7.03
CA GLN A 165 -21.39 -7.93 -8.22
C GLN A 165 -20.60 -6.87 -8.99
N ARG A 166 -19.27 -6.98 -9.07
CA ARG A 166 -18.52 -6.06 -9.94
C ARG A 166 -18.97 -6.20 -11.38
N SER A 167 -19.26 -5.07 -12.01
CA SER A 167 -19.65 -5.03 -13.41
C SER A 167 -18.70 -4.16 -14.22
N LEU A 168 -18.57 -4.51 -15.49
CA LEU A 168 -17.79 -3.80 -16.49
C LEU A 168 -18.72 -3.32 -17.60
N ALA A 169 -18.76 -2.01 -17.83
CA ALA A 169 -19.54 -1.41 -18.90
C ALA A 169 -18.65 -1.18 -20.13
N VAL A 170 -18.98 -1.87 -21.22
CA VAL A 170 -18.32 -1.72 -22.52
C VAL A 170 -19.27 -0.96 -23.46
N GLY A 171 -18.75 0.07 -24.12
CA GLY A 171 -19.48 0.95 -25.03
C GLY A 171 -18.94 0.94 -26.45
N ARG A 172 -19.42 1.88 -27.27
CA ARG A 172 -19.17 1.91 -28.71
C ARG A 172 -17.69 2.15 -29.08
N PRO A 173 -17.24 1.68 -30.27
CA PRO A 173 -17.96 0.79 -31.19
C PRO A 173 -18.06 -0.64 -30.61
N LEU A 174 -19.29 -1.17 -30.55
CA LEU A 174 -19.59 -2.45 -29.93
C LEU A 174 -19.59 -3.57 -30.96
N ARG A 175 -18.83 -4.63 -30.67
CA ARG A 175 -18.77 -5.83 -31.50
C ARG A 175 -18.91 -7.07 -30.64
N ARG A 176 -19.62 -8.07 -31.13
CA ARG A 176 -19.84 -9.35 -30.44
C ARG A 176 -19.44 -10.50 -31.34
N LYS A 177 -18.81 -11.51 -30.76
CA LYS A 177 -18.54 -12.79 -31.40
C LYS A 177 -19.04 -13.91 -30.51
N ARG A 178 -19.95 -14.77 -30.98
CA ARG A 178 -20.45 -15.91 -30.20
C ARG A 178 -19.50 -17.11 -30.32
N PRO A 179 -19.62 -18.10 -29.43
CA PRO A 179 -18.87 -19.35 -29.56
C PRO A 179 -19.20 -20.02 -30.90
N GLY A 180 -18.18 -20.29 -31.71
CA GLY A 180 -18.32 -20.92 -33.02
C GLY A 180 -18.48 -19.94 -34.19
N ASP A 181 -18.69 -18.65 -33.93
CA ASP A 181 -18.65 -17.65 -35.01
C ASP A 181 -17.21 -17.50 -35.54
N GLU A 182 -17.06 -17.22 -36.83
CA GLU A 182 -15.75 -16.88 -37.42
C GLU A 182 -15.43 -15.39 -37.20
N ASP A 183 -16.41 -14.53 -37.42
CA ASP A 183 -16.27 -13.07 -37.43
C ASP A 183 -16.98 -12.36 -36.27
N PHE A 184 -16.63 -11.09 -36.07
CA PHE A 184 -17.32 -10.21 -35.13
C PHE A 184 -18.53 -9.56 -35.81
N GLU A 185 -19.69 -9.70 -35.16
CA GLU A 185 -20.91 -8.98 -35.48
C GLU A 185 -20.82 -7.55 -34.91
N GLU A 186 -20.88 -6.54 -35.78
CA GLU A 186 -20.97 -5.13 -35.36
C GLU A 186 -22.39 -4.83 -34.89
N LYS A 187 -22.52 -4.19 -33.73
CA LYS A 187 -23.82 -3.81 -33.18
C LYS A 187 -24.25 -2.45 -33.70
N ASP A 188 -25.53 -2.33 -33.99
CA ASP A 188 -26.13 -1.10 -34.49
C ASP A 188 -26.07 0.05 -33.47
N ASP A 189 -26.47 1.22 -33.96
CA ASP A 189 -26.50 2.47 -33.20
C ASP A 189 -27.60 2.56 -32.14
N GLU A 190 -28.37 1.51 -31.88
CA GLU A 190 -29.28 1.45 -30.73
C GLU A 190 -28.56 0.91 -29.48
N TRP A 191 -27.55 0.04 -29.66
CA TRP A 191 -26.75 -0.50 -28.55
C TRP A 191 -25.80 0.56 -28.00
N ARG A 192 -26.08 1.10 -26.80
CA ARG A 192 -25.21 2.10 -26.16
C ARG A 192 -24.07 1.47 -25.35
N ALA A 193 -24.38 0.43 -24.60
CA ALA A 193 -23.46 -0.26 -23.72
C ALA A 193 -23.89 -1.71 -23.51
N VAL A 194 -22.93 -2.55 -23.14
CA VAL A 194 -23.16 -3.86 -22.55
C VAL A 194 -22.54 -3.88 -21.15
N ILE A 195 -23.30 -4.36 -20.16
CA ILE A 195 -22.84 -4.51 -18.78
C ILE A 195 -22.50 -5.98 -18.57
N LEU A 196 -21.25 -6.24 -18.21
CA LEU A 196 -20.69 -7.59 -18.06
C LEU A 196 -20.32 -7.82 -16.60
N PRO A 197 -20.96 -8.77 -15.89
CA PRO A 197 -20.60 -9.08 -14.51
C PRO A 197 -19.26 -9.82 -14.45
N GLU A 198 -18.41 -9.52 -13.47
CA GLU A 198 -17.07 -10.10 -13.25
C GLU A 198 -17.14 -11.63 -13.19
N SER A 199 -18.18 -12.19 -12.56
CA SER A 199 -18.38 -13.64 -12.42
C SER A 199 -18.55 -14.38 -13.76
N GLN A 200 -18.86 -13.66 -14.84
CA GLN A 200 -18.97 -14.22 -16.19
C GLN A 200 -17.75 -13.92 -17.05
N ILE A 201 -16.82 -13.09 -16.58
CA ILE A 201 -15.64 -12.69 -17.35
C ILE A 201 -14.53 -13.73 -17.16
N LYS A 202 -14.11 -14.34 -18.27
CA LYS A 202 -12.97 -15.25 -18.31
C LYS A 202 -11.65 -14.50 -18.45
N SER A 203 -11.59 -13.49 -19.32
CA SER A 203 -10.40 -12.68 -19.52
C SER A 203 -10.73 -11.28 -20.06
N ILE A 204 -9.84 -10.32 -19.79
CA ILE A 204 -9.92 -8.94 -20.31
C ILE A 204 -8.57 -8.60 -20.95
N GLN A 205 -8.62 -8.11 -22.18
CA GLN A 205 -7.48 -7.53 -22.88
C GLN A 205 -7.72 -6.03 -23.09
N VAL A 206 -6.71 -5.22 -22.80
CA VAL A 206 -6.78 -3.76 -22.87
C VAL A 206 -5.84 -3.25 -23.94
N VAL A 207 -6.36 -2.42 -24.84
CA VAL A 207 -5.58 -1.71 -25.85
C VAL A 207 -5.79 -0.22 -25.67
N TYR A 208 -4.73 0.56 -25.73
CA TYR A 208 -4.79 2.02 -25.69
C TYR A 208 -4.65 2.59 -27.10
N PRO A 209 -5.76 2.89 -27.80
CA PRO A 209 -5.67 3.46 -29.13
C PRO A 209 -5.02 4.85 -29.07
N ARG A 210 -4.22 5.18 -30.09
CA ARG A 210 -3.73 6.55 -30.27
C ARG A 210 -4.93 7.47 -30.51
N ARG A 211 -4.92 8.67 -29.92
CA ARG A 211 -5.87 9.72 -30.28
C ARG A 211 -5.70 10.02 -31.77
N ALA A 212 -6.78 9.87 -32.53
CA ALA A 212 -6.88 10.37 -33.90
C ALA A 212 -6.97 11.90 -33.89
#